data_AF-A0A848LDL1-F1
#
_entry.id   AF-A0A848LDL1-F1
#
_cell.length_a   1.000
_cell.length_b   1.000
_cell.length_c   1.000
_cell.angle_alpha   90.00
_cell.angle_beta   90.00
_cell.angle_gamma   90.00
#
_symmetry.space_group_name_H-M   'P 1'
#
loop_
_entity.id
_entity.type
_entity.pdbx_description
1 polymer ?
#
loop_
_entity_poly.entity_id
_entity_poly.type
_entity_poly.pdbx_seq_one_letter_code
_entity_poly.pdbx_strand_id
1 'polypeptide(L)'
;MSHGIRTAVLSLGLTLSLLAAPARADGLSFIPYGDNCWGSGTDADVDGLNDDCEYQVALAFMPLFWFDSGESGHARRPYYAVKSHSFSTRTLRVFYLDTFFEDTGVTTGHDGDPEFQIFEVHYSAGRWYLDWAYLSAHRKSSCDSSAWYSYDQLEYDLGDARNAYRGWPTLYVAEDKHATYNTLATCDKGCFSQDYCSRHTAQYLDTSSRLVGRNVGSTAVPLINQVVLNGKTERLLDDVEFTGWDNQWYRPNSQGYRRHLNDFGF
;
A
#
# COMPACT_ATOMS: atom_id res chain seq x y z
N MET A 1 50.00 51.15 -43.19
CA MET A 1 49.28 50.98 -41.91
C MET A 1 48.76 49.55 -41.87
N SER A 2 49.25 48.77 -40.91
CA SER A 2 49.25 47.31 -40.92
C SER A 2 48.17 46.73 -39.98
N HIS A 3 47.55 45.65 -40.45
CA HIS A 3 46.98 44.49 -39.74
C HIS A 3 45.99 44.65 -38.57
N GLY A 4 44.91 43.86 -38.67
CA GLY A 4 44.12 43.46 -37.51
C GLY A 4 42.84 42.68 -37.83
N ILE A 5 42.93 41.56 -38.55
CA ILE A 5 41.83 40.59 -38.64
C ILE A 5 41.69 39.95 -37.25
N ARG A 6 40.59 40.22 -36.55
CA ARG A 6 40.23 39.53 -35.31
C ARG A 6 39.33 38.36 -35.65
N THR A 7 39.91 37.16 -35.69
CA THR A 7 39.21 35.89 -35.69
C THR A 7 38.59 35.69 -34.30
N ALA A 8 37.27 35.77 -34.21
CA ALA A 8 36.55 35.35 -33.01
C ALA A 8 36.28 33.85 -33.12
N VAL A 9 37.10 33.04 -32.44
CA VAL A 9 36.80 31.64 -32.13
C VAL A 9 36.40 31.60 -30.67
N LEU A 10 35.12 31.39 -30.39
CA LEU A 10 34.66 31.02 -29.05
C LEU A 10 33.57 29.96 -29.15
N SER A 11 34.07 28.72 -29.11
CA SER A 11 33.60 27.61 -28.28
C SER A 11 32.09 27.40 -28.17
N LEU A 12 31.58 26.50 -29.00
CA LEU A 12 30.32 25.79 -28.78
C LEU A 12 30.48 24.87 -27.56
N GLY A 13 30.18 25.38 -26.38
CA GLY A 13 30.12 24.59 -25.15
C GLY A 13 28.87 23.71 -25.15
N LEU A 14 28.95 22.54 -25.78
CA LEU A 14 27.92 21.52 -25.69
C LEU A 14 28.08 20.80 -24.33
N THR A 15 27.55 21.41 -23.27
CA THR A 15 27.31 20.68 -22.02
C THR A 15 26.17 19.69 -22.27
N LEU A 16 26.52 18.47 -22.66
CA LEU A 16 25.68 17.30 -22.43
C LEU A 16 25.59 17.13 -20.89
N SER A 17 24.68 17.85 -20.27
CA SER A 17 24.12 17.40 -19.00
C SER A 17 23.40 16.08 -19.31
N LEU A 18 24.09 14.98 -19.05
CA LEU A 18 23.48 13.68 -18.79
C LEU A 18 22.52 13.89 -17.61
N LEU A 19 21.33 14.39 -17.92
CA LEU A 19 20.17 14.25 -17.07
C LEU A 19 19.98 12.73 -16.99
N ALA A 20 20.52 12.13 -15.93
CA ALA A 20 20.09 10.82 -15.51
C ALA A 20 18.57 10.91 -15.50
N ALA A 21 17.92 10.16 -16.40
CA ALA A 21 16.49 10.02 -16.35
C ALA A 21 16.14 9.69 -14.89
N PRO A 22 15.10 10.31 -14.30
CA PRO A 22 14.66 9.92 -12.97
C PRO A 22 14.52 8.41 -12.97
N ALA A 23 15.18 7.76 -11.99
CA ALA A 23 15.25 6.31 -11.90
C ALA A 23 13.84 5.76 -12.07
N ARG A 24 13.58 5.11 -13.22
CA ARG A 24 12.32 4.40 -13.42
C ARG A 24 12.22 3.37 -12.29
N ALA A 25 11.02 3.10 -11.81
CA ALA A 25 10.83 1.87 -11.04
C ALA A 25 11.28 0.73 -11.95
N ASP A 26 12.39 0.09 -11.62
CA ASP A 26 12.90 -1.01 -12.44
C ASP A 26 12.08 -2.28 -12.17
N GLY A 27 11.28 -2.31 -11.09
CA GLY A 27 10.34 -3.39 -10.79
C GLY A 27 10.99 -4.62 -10.17
N LEU A 28 10.17 -5.54 -9.67
CA LEU A 28 10.59 -6.76 -8.98
C LEU A 28 10.67 -7.93 -9.97
N SER A 29 11.84 -8.59 -10.05
CA SER A 29 12.10 -9.68 -11.00
C SER A 29 12.08 -11.08 -10.37
N PHE A 30 11.92 -11.17 -9.05
CA PHE A 30 12.00 -12.45 -8.32
C PHE A 30 10.62 -13.10 -8.12
N ILE A 31 9.54 -12.36 -8.34
CA ILE A 31 8.19 -12.92 -8.35
C ILE A 31 8.02 -13.62 -9.71
N PRO A 32 7.74 -14.94 -9.73
CA PRO A 32 7.48 -15.68 -10.94
C PRO A 32 6.40 -15.03 -11.81
N TYR A 33 6.45 -15.27 -13.12
CA TYR A 33 5.50 -14.68 -14.04
C TYR A 33 4.32 -15.58 -14.42
N GLY A 34 3.15 -14.95 -14.52
CA GLY A 34 2.26 -15.06 -15.67
C GLY A 34 1.50 -16.36 -15.69
N ASP A 35 1.97 -17.33 -16.46
CA ASP A 35 1.26 -18.59 -16.63
C ASP A 35 1.18 -19.40 -15.33
N ASN A 36 2.05 -19.15 -14.34
CA ASN A 36 1.93 -19.74 -13.01
C ASN A 36 0.89 -19.05 -12.11
N CYS A 37 0.62 -17.77 -12.35
CA CYS A 37 -0.40 -17.01 -11.63
C CYS A 37 -1.80 -17.36 -12.14
N TRP A 38 -1.97 -17.51 -13.45
CA TRP A 38 -3.23 -17.90 -14.10
C TRP A 38 -3.26 -19.40 -14.49
N GLY A 39 -2.47 -20.21 -13.81
CA GLY A 39 -2.25 -21.63 -14.10
C GLY A 39 -3.12 -22.59 -13.27
N SER A 40 -2.81 -23.89 -13.32
CA SER A 40 -3.59 -24.95 -12.63
C SER A 40 -3.27 -25.10 -11.12
N GLY A 41 -2.92 -24.01 -10.45
CA GLY A 41 -2.62 -24.01 -9.02
C GLY A 41 -3.86 -24.15 -8.14
N THR A 42 -3.67 -24.10 -6.82
CA THR A 42 -4.79 -23.88 -5.90
C THR A 42 -5.30 -22.46 -6.11
N ASP A 43 -6.58 -22.33 -6.36
CA ASP A 43 -7.32 -21.07 -6.51
C ASP A 43 -8.56 -21.24 -5.61
N ALA A 44 -8.37 -20.94 -4.33
CA ALA A 44 -9.35 -21.28 -3.29
C ALA A 44 -10.62 -20.43 -3.38
N ASP A 45 -10.50 -19.22 -3.90
CA ASP A 45 -11.59 -18.27 -4.07
C ASP A 45 -12.09 -18.15 -5.53
N VAL A 46 -11.57 -18.98 -6.42
CA VAL A 46 -12.04 -19.24 -7.79
C VAL A 46 -12.08 -17.97 -8.63
N ASP A 47 -11.09 -17.11 -8.44
CA ASP A 47 -10.97 -15.81 -9.10
C ASP A 47 -10.08 -15.86 -10.36
N GLY A 48 -9.46 -17.02 -10.58
CA GLY A 48 -8.55 -17.29 -11.70
C GLY A 48 -7.09 -16.98 -11.40
N LEU A 49 -6.75 -16.58 -10.17
CA LEU A 49 -5.39 -16.48 -9.66
C LEU A 49 -5.06 -17.61 -8.69
N ASN A 50 -3.84 -18.10 -8.80
CA ASN A 50 -3.31 -19.09 -7.88
C ASN A 50 -2.94 -18.43 -6.54
N ASP A 51 -3.41 -18.98 -5.42
CA ASP A 51 -3.16 -18.54 -4.05
C ASP A 51 -1.66 -18.26 -3.77
N ASP A 52 -0.74 -19.07 -4.32
CA ASP A 52 0.71 -18.87 -4.15
C ASP A 52 1.20 -17.60 -4.87
N CYS A 53 0.63 -17.30 -6.05
CA CYS A 53 0.94 -16.06 -6.75
C CYS A 53 0.37 -14.85 -6.00
N GLU A 54 -0.87 -14.94 -5.52
CA GLU A 54 -1.47 -13.88 -4.72
C GLU A 54 -0.60 -13.55 -3.50
N TYR A 55 -0.20 -14.58 -2.75
CA TYR A 55 0.67 -14.43 -1.60
C TYR A 55 2.03 -13.81 -1.96
N GLN A 56 2.69 -14.29 -3.02
CA GLN A 56 4.01 -13.78 -3.42
C GLN A 56 3.94 -12.33 -3.88
N VAL A 57 2.91 -11.95 -4.63
CA VAL A 57 2.69 -10.57 -5.05
C VAL A 57 2.41 -9.69 -3.84
N ALA A 58 1.49 -10.10 -2.96
CA ALA A 58 1.15 -9.34 -1.77
C ALA A 58 2.33 -9.17 -0.80
N LEU A 59 3.14 -10.21 -0.62
CA LEU A 59 4.33 -10.15 0.22
C LEU A 59 5.39 -9.21 -0.39
N ALA A 60 5.60 -9.29 -1.69
CA ALA A 60 6.66 -8.55 -2.37
C ALA A 60 6.36 -7.05 -2.53
N PHE A 61 5.09 -6.69 -2.68
CA PHE A 61 4.65 -5.29 -2.79
C PHE A 61 4.22 -4.68 -1.45
N MET A 62 4.36 -5.41 -0.34
CA MET A 62 3.94 -4.96 0.98
C MET A 62 4.62 -3.63 1.35
N PRO A 63 3.85 -2.59 1.72
CA PRO A 63 4.44 -1.29 2.01
C PRO A 63 5.27 -1.31 3.29
N LEU A 64 6.23 -0.38 3.34
CA LEU A 64 6.95 -0.03 4.55
C LEU A 64 6.25 1.17 5.20
N PHE A 65 5.88 1.06 6.47
CA PHE A 65 5.32 2.15 7.25
C PHE A 65 6.40 2.84 8.09
N TRP A 66 6.42 4.17 8.05
CA TRP A 66 7.08 5.00 9.05
C TRP A 66 6.04 5.58 10.01
N PHE A 67 6.34 5.45 11.29
CA PHE A 67 5.55 6.03 12.35
C PHE A 67 6.32 7.12 13.07
N ASP A 68 5.57 8.08 13.63
CA ASP A 68 6.12 9.07 14.53
C ASP A 68 6.65 8.46 15.84
N SER A 69 7.48 9.23 16.54
CA SER A 69 7.91 8.97 17.91
C SER A 69 6.80 9.02 18.96
N GLY A 70 5.71 9.76 18.72
CA GLY A 70 4.57 9.85 19.61
C GLY A 70 3.55 8.71 19.44
N GLU A 71 3.66 7.93 18.36
CA GLU A 71 2.70 6.88 18.05
C GLU A 71 2.63 5.81 19.14
N SER A 72 1.43 5.60 19.66
CA SER A 72 1.19 4.70 20.79
C SER A 72 0.57 3.35 20.41
N GLY A 73 0.01 3.22 19.20
CA GLY A 73 -0.84 2.13 18.75
C GLY A 73 -0.36 1.40 17.49
N HIS A 74 0.94 1.11 17.33
CA HIS A 74 1.43 0.43 16.11
C HIS A 74 0.87 -0.99 15.88
N ALA A 75 0.37 -1.64 16.93
CA ALA A 75 0.01 -3.05 16.87
C ALA A 75 -1.23 -3.27 16.01
N ARG A 76 -1.14 -4.21 15.06
CA ARG A 76 -2.14 -4.41 14.01
C ARG A 76 -2.21 -5.85 13.52
N ARG A 77 -3.25 -6.18 12.76
CA ARG A 77 -3.45 -7.51 12.13
C ARG A 77 -3.75 -7.36 10.64
N PRO A 78 -2.73 -7.28 9.79
CA PRO A 78 -2.99 -7.00 8.39
C PRO A 78 -3.62 -8.20 7.66
N TYR A 79 -4.52 -7.89 6.75
CA TYR A 79 -5.12 -8.80 5.77
C TYR A 79 -4.77 -8.34 4.35
N TYR A 80 -4.96 -9.23 3.38
CA TYR A 80 -4.74 -8.89 1.99
C TYR A 80 -5.70 -9.64 1.07
N ALA A 81 -5.88 -9.11 -0.13
CA ALA A 81 -6.45 -9.82 -1.26
C ALA A 81 -5.69 -9.43 -2.51
N VAL A 82 -5.59 -10.34 -3.47
CA VAL A 82 -5.12 -10.03 -4.82
C VAL A 82 -6.23 -10.37 -5.79
N LYS A 83 -6.35 -9.62 -6.88
CA LYS A 83 -7.27 -9.98 -7.96
C LYS A 83 -6.74 -9.52 -9.30
N SER A 84 -7.22 -10.17 -10.36
CA SER A 84 -6.98 -9.68 -11.71
C SER A 84 -7.72 -8.36 -11.92
N HIS A 85 -6.98 -7.28 -12.22
CA HIS A 85 -7.60 -6.02 -12.62
C HIS A 85 -7.84 -5.98 -14.13
N SER A 86 -6.85 -6.40 -14.90
CA SER A 86 -6.93 -6.45 -16.36
C SER A 86 -6.00 -7.53 -16.89
N PHE A 87 -6.59 -8.57 -17.49
CA PHE A 87 -5.85 -9.67 -18.08
C PHE A 87 -5.03 -9.24 -19.32
N SER A 88 -5.57 -8.33 -20.15
CA SER A 88 -4.91 -7.89 -21.39
C SER A 88 -3.65 -7.06 -21.11
N THR A 89 -3.63 -6.29 -20.03
CA THR A 89 -2.48 -5.50 -19.57
C THR A 89 -1.67 -6.21 -18.50
N ARG A 90 -2.10 -7.41 -18.08
CA ARG A 90 -1.45 -8.24 -17.05
C ARG A 90 -1.26 -7.46 -15.75
N THR A 91 -2.33 -6.79 -15.34
CA THR A 91 -2.40 -5.94 -14.16
C THR A 91 -3.18 -6.65 -13.06
N LEU A 92 -2.60 -6.68 -11.86
CA LEU A 92 -3.22 -7.13 -10.63
C LEU A 92 -3.54 -5.92 -9.74
N ARG A 93 -4.57 -6.07 -8.91
CA ARG A 93 -4.83 -5.20 -7.78
C ARG A 93 -4.53 -5.95 -6.50
N VAL A 94 -3.72 -5.36 -5.64
CA VAL A 94 -3.44 -5.85 -4.30
C VAL A 94 -4.15 -4.95 -3.32
N PHE A 95 -5.03 -5.50 -2.51
CA PHE A 95 -5.66 -4.83 -1.39
C PHE A 95 -4.92 -5.20 -0.11
N TYR A 96 -4.61 -4.20 0.70
CA TYR A 96 -4.08 -4.36 2.04
C TYR A 96 -5.04 -3.72 3.02
N LEU A 97 -5.30 -4.39 4.13
CA LEU A 97 -6.14 -3.90 5.20
C LEU A 97 -5.37 -4.00 6.50
N ASP A 98 -5.08 -2.89 7.15
CA ASP A 98 -4.08 -2.85 8.23
C ASP A 98 -4.62 -3.44 9.53
N THR A 99 -5.85 -3.07 9.87
CA THR A 99 -6.56 -3.36 11.14
C THR A 99 -5.69 -3.09 12.37
N PHE A 100 -5.48 -1.81 12.68
CA PHE A 100 -4.86 -1.39 13.93
C PHE A 100 -5.75 -1.81 15.12
N PHE A 101 -5.11 -2.25 16.22
CA PHE A 101 -5.85 -2.71 17.39
C PHE A 101 -6.41 -1.57 18.24
N GLU A 102 -5.74 -0.42 18.24
CA GLU A 102 -6.05 0.74 19.06
C GLU A 102 -5.91 1.99 18.19
N ASP A 103 -6.86 2.91 18.29
CA ASP A 103 -6.77 4.29 17.78
C ASP A 103 -6.85 5.23 18.99
N THR A 104 -5.84 6.06 19.16
CA THR A 104 -5.67 6.95 20.31
C THR A 104 -5.81 8.44 19.93
N GLY A 105 -6.10 8.75 18.66
CA GLY A 105 -6.03 10.09 18.07
C GLY A 105 -7.23 10.99 18.37
N VAL A 106 -8.31 10.45 18.93
CA VAL A 106 -9.40 11.24 19.52
C VAL A 106 -9.29 11.29 21.04
N THR A 107 -9.79 12.34 21.68
CA THR A 107 -9.70 12.58 23.15
C THR A 107 -10.23 11.44 24.04
N THR A 108 -10.93 10.46 23.49
CA THR A 108 -11.42 9.26 24.20
C THR A 108 -10.71 7.97 23.78
N GLY A 109 -9.88 8.00 22.73
CA GLY A 109 -9.52 6.84 21.91
C GLY A 109 -10.75 6.13 21.34
N HIS A 110 -10.55 5.30 20.32
CA HIS A 110 -11.51 4.25 19.96
C HIS A 110 -10.81 2.97 19.51
N ASP A 111 -11.60 1.91 19.44
CA ASP A 111 -11.09 0.60 19.03
C ASP A 111 -10.93 0.59 17.51
N GLY A 112 -9.67 0.77 17.08
CA GLY A 112 -9.16 0.49 15.75
C GLY A 112 -9.64 1.42 14.63
N ASP A 113 -8.69 1.68 13.72
CA ASP A 113 -8.93 2.26 12.41
C ASP A 113 -8.47 1.25 11.33
N PRO A 114 -9.38 0.71 10.51
CA PRO A 114 -9.00 -0.04 9.34
C PRO A 114 -8.74 0.93 8.20
N GLU A 115 -7.53 1.42 8.22
CA GLU A 115 -6.90 2.00 7.06
C GLU A 115 -6.54 0.86 6.08
N PHE A 116 -6.60 1.20 4.80
CA PHE A 116 -6.40 0.26 3.71
C PHE A 116 -5.67 0.91 2.55
N GLN A 117 -4.98 0.08 1.79
CA GLN A 117 -4.33 0.50 0.56
C GLN A 117 -4.73 -0.41 -0.59
N ILE A 118 -4.74 0.15 -1.80
CA ILE A 118 -4.92 -0.63 -3.03
C ILE A 118 -3.76 -0.32 -3.95
N PHE A 119 -2.96 -1.32 -4.28
CA PHE A 119 -1.85 -1.19 -5.22
C PHE A 119 -2.22 -1.81 -6.55
N GLU A 120 -2.02 -1.07 -7.64
CA GLU A 120 -2.08 -1.61 -8.99
C GLU A 120 -0.67 -1.97 -9.43
N VAL A 121 -0.45 -3.25 -9.72
CA VAL A 121 0.83 -3.76 -10.17
C VAL A 121 0.67 -4.41 -11.54
N HIS A 122 1.53 -4.07 -12.49
CA HIS A 122 1.53 -4.70 -13.80
C HIS A 122 2.79 -5.51 -14.00
N TYR A 123 2.68 -6.59 -14.77
CA TYR A 123 3.86 -7.28 -15.25
C TYR A 123 4.20 -6.90 -16.69
N SER A 124 5.46 -6.56 -16.90
CA SER A 124 6.05 -6.38 -18.22
C SER A 124 7.50 -6.87 -18.25
N ALA A 125 7.94 -7.40 -19.39
CA ALA A 125 9.36 -7.65 -19.68
C ALA A 125 10.17 -8.38 -18.57
N GLY A 126 9.60 -9.37 -17.88
CA GLY A 126 10.32 -10.10 -16.84
C GLY A 126 10.05 -9.66 -15.41
N ARG A 127 9.28 -8.59 -15.20
CA ARG A 127 9.24 -7.88 -13.91
C ARG A 127 7.83 -7.37 -13.58
N TRP A 128 7.57 -7.25 -12.29
CA TRP A 128 6.38 -6.59 -11.75
C TRP A 128 6.70 -5.15 -11.37
N TYR A 129 5.81 -4.23 -11.70
CA TYR A 129 5.95 -2.81 -11.44
C TYR A 129 4.75 -2.30 -10.66
N LEU A 130 4.98 -1.41 -9.70
CA LEU A 130 3.92 -0.62 -9.09
C LEU A 130 3.57 0.55 -10.01
N ASP A 131 2.30 0.65 -10.42
CA ASP A 131 1.80 1.77 -11.22
C ASP A 131 1.18 2.84 -10.34
N TRP A 132 0.27 2.40 -9.47
CA TRP A 132 -0.59 3.27 -8.66
C TRP A 132 -0.78 2.71 -7.27
N ALA A 133 -0.91 3.61 -6.29
CA ALA A 133 -1.33 3.29 -4.95
C ALA A 133 -2.50 4.19 -4.54
N TYR A 134 -3.62 3.59 -4.16
CA TYR A 134 -4.69 4.25 -3.43
C TYR A 134 -4.40 4.19 -1.95
N LEU A 135 -4.45 5.33 -1.28
CA LEU A 135 -4.29 5.41 0.18
C LEU A 135 -5.60 5.91 0.77
N SER A 136 -6.09 5.25 1.83
CA SER A 136 -7.39 5.54 2.42
C SER A 136 -7.43 6.73 3.37
N ALA A 137 -6.31 7.42 3.63
CA ALA A 137 -6.20 8.51 4.61
C ALA A 137 -7.49 9.30 4.79
N HIS A 138 -8.10 9.14 5.97
CA HIS A 138 -9.31 9.83 6.41
C HIS A 138 -10.40 9.96 5.32
N ARG A 139 -10.81 8.83 4.73
CA ARG A 139 -11.83 8.81 3.67
C ARG A 139 -13.08 9.61 4.05
N LYS A 140 -13.38 10.67 3.28
CA LYS A 140 -14.48 11.65 3.47
C LYS A 140 -14.25 12.70 4.58
N SER A 141 -13.02 12.92 5.02
CA SER A 141 -12.70 14.11 5.81
C SER A 141 -12.74 15.37 4.93
N SER A 142 -12.79 16.54 5.57
CA SER A 142 -12.98 17.84 4.90
C SER A 142 -11.69 18.44 4.30
N CYS A 143 -10.56 17.77 4.43
CA CYS A 143 -9.23 18.38 4.33
C CYS A 143 -8.11 17.39 4.00
N ASP A 144 -8.25 16.13 4.43
CA ASP A 144 -7.47 14.99 3.94
C ASP A 144 -8.40 14.10 3.11
N SER A 145 -7.89 13.66 1.97
CA SER A 145 -8.68 12.85 1.06
C SER A 145 -7.89 11.63 0.63
N SER A 146 -8.53 10.48 0.73
CA SER A 146 -8.09 9.28 0.03
C SER A 146 -7.92 9.58 -1.45
N ALA A 147 -6.80 9.14 -2.02
CA ALA A 147 -6.45 9.44 -3.39
C ALA A 147 -5.58 8.36 -4.00
N TRP A 148 -5.58 8.32 -5.33
CA TRP A 148 -4.64 7.56 -6.13
C TRP A 148 -3.37 8.38 -6.36
N TYR A 149 -2.23 7.74 -6.16
CA TYR A 149 -0.90 8.29 -6.39
C TYR A 149 -0.17 7.42 -7.40
N SER A 150 0.41 8.02 -8.44
CA SER A 150 1.29 7.29 -9.34
C SER A 150 2.61 6.98 -8.65
N TYR A 151 3.34 5.98 -9.17
CA TYR A 151 4.63 5.56 -8.64
C TYR A 151 5.64 6.71 -8.42
N ASP A 152 5.60 7.77 -9.23
CA ASP A 152 6.50 8.92 -9.12
C ASP A 152 6.06 9.95 -8.05
N GLN A 153 4.88 9.78 -7.48
CA GLN A 153 4.34 10.56 -6.36
C GLN A 153 4.53 9.87 -5.01
N LEU A 154 5.15 8.69 -4.99
CA LEU A 154 5.41 7.88 -3.80
C LEU A 154 6.87 8.02 -3.36
N GLU A 155 7.10 7.91 -2.07
CA GLU A 155 8.45 7.73 -1.51
C GLU A 155 8.84 6.25 -1.45
N TYR A 156 10.16 6.01 -1.46
CA TYR A 156 10.73 4.66 -1.42
C TYR A 156 11.97 4.67 -0.53
N ASP A 157 12.04 3.72 0.40
CA ASP A 157 13.28 3.38 1.07
C ASP A 157 14.15 2.52 0.14
N LEU A 158 15.17 3.15 -0.44
CA LEU A 158 16.15 2.50 -1.33
C LEU A 158 17.37 1.96 -0.55
N GLY A 159 17.40 2.13 0.77
CA GLY A 159 18.43 1.53 1.64
C GLY A 159 18.29 0.02 1.76
N ASP A 160 17.07 -0.51 1.63
CA ASP A 160 16.83 -1.94 1.49
C ASP A 160 17.14 -2.39 0.05
N ALA A 161 18.17 -3.24 -0.10
CA ALA A 161 18.59 -3.76 -1.40
C ALA A 161 17.46 -4.49 -2.15
N ARG A 162 16.48 -5.04 -1.43
CA ARG A 162 15.30 -5.70 -2.03
C ARG A 162 14.34 -4.69 -2.67
N ASN A 163 14.34 -3.44 -2.18
CA ASN A 163 13.52 -2.34 -2.71
C ASN A 163 14.31 -1.33 -3.56
N ALA A 164 15.58 -1.60 -3.87
CA ALA A 164 16.42 -0.71 -4.68
C ALA A 164 15.79 -0.34 -6.04
N TYR A 165 14.84 -1.15 -6.50
CA TYR A 165 14.12 -0.99 -7.76
C TYR A 165 12.69 -0.45 -7.61
N ARG A 166 12.35 0.13 -6.45
CA ARG A 166 11.03 0.73 -6.15
C ARG A 166 9.90 -0.27 -6.31
N GLY A 167 10.07 -1.45 -5.72
CA GLY A 167 9.04 -2.49 -5.70
C GLY A 167 7.84 -2.06 -4.89
N TRP A 168 8.06 -1.67 -3.63
CA TRP A 168 7.00 -1.25 -2.72
C TRP A 168 7.25 0.17 -2.20
N PRO A 169 6.20 0.95 -1.95
CA PRO A 169 6.35 2.30 -1.45
C PRO A 169 6.64 2.31 0.04
N THR A 170 7.16 3.45 0.47
CA THR A 170 7.17 3.87 1.87
C THR A 170 5.96 4.76 2.11
N LEU A 171 5.16 4.42 3.12
CA LEU A 171 3.99 5.17 3.53
C LEU A 171 4.22 5.72 4.95
N TYR A 172 3.65 6.88 5.20
CA TYR A 172 3.77 7.56 6.49
C TYR A 172 2.45 7.46 7.23
N VAL A 173 2.52 7.05 8.49
CA VAL A 173 1.35 6.89 9.35
C VAL A 173 1.34 8.06 10.32
N ALA A 174 0.25 8.83 10.31
CA ALA A 174 0.10 9.95 11.24
C ALA A 174 -0.09 9.45 12.67
N GLU A 175 0.61 10.10 13.60
CA GLU A 175 0.56 9.81 15.04
C GLU A 175 -0.89 9.67 15.52
N ASP A 176 -1.19 8.50 16.06
CA ASP A 176 -2.43 8.14 16.73
C ASP A 176 -3.70 8.23 15.85
N LYS A 177 -3.57 8.57 14.56
CA LYS A 177 -4.69 8.65 13.60
C LYS A 177 -4.71 7.52 12.59
N HIS A 178 -3.59 6.83 12.46
CA HIS A 178 -3.36 5.69 11.54
C HIS A 178 -3.56 5.92 10.04
N ALA A 179 -4.02 7.11 9.61
CA ALA A 179 -4.07 7.50 8.21
C ALA A 179 -2.71 7.36 7.50
N THR A 180 -2.74 6.82 6.28
CA THR A 180 -1.55 6.53 5.48
C THR A 180 -1.31 7.54 4.35
N TYR A 181 -0.13 8.13 4.32
CA TYR A 181 0.23 9.20 3.39
C TYR A 181 1.39 8.82 2.47
N ASN A 182 1.40 9.40 1.26
CA ASN A 182 2.36 9.10 0.20
C ASN A 182 3.77 9.69 0.45
N THR A 183 3.87 10.80 1.18
CA THR A 183 5.14 11.46 1.52
C THR A 183 5.13 11.96 2.96
N LEU A 184 6.32 12.15 3.54
CA LEU A 184 6.45 12.70 4.89
C LEU A 184 5.88 14.12 4.95
N ALA A 185 6.12 14.92 3.92
CA ALA A 185 5.66 16.30 3.85
C ALA A 185 4.14 16.41 3.75
N THR A 186 3.48 15.47 3.05
CA THR A 186 2.01 15.41 3.02
C THR A 186 1.47 15.05 4.40
N CYS A 187 2.06 14.03 5.02
CA CYS A 187 1.67 13.56 6.35
C CYS A 187 1.80 14.70 7.38
N ASP A 188 2.99 15.28 7.53
CA ASP A 188 3.30 16.28 8.57
C ASP A 188 2.54 17.61 8.39
N LYS A 189 1.98 17.86 7.21
CA LYS A 189 1.16 19.05 6.98
C LYS A 189 -0.17 19.00 7.74
N GLY A 190 -0.74 17.80 7.87
CA GLY A 190 -2.04 17.52 8.47
C GLY A 190 -3.22 18.33 7.94
N CYS A 191 -4.35 18.18 8.65
CA CYS A 191 -5.59 18.87 8.38
C CYS A 191 -5.96 19.85 9.51
N PHE A 192 -5.91 21.15 9.24
CA PHE A 192 -6.18 22.27 10.19
C PHE A 192 -5.26 22.33 11.44
N SER A 193 -4.47 21.30 11.69
CA SER A 193 -3.35 21.20 12.64
C SER A 193 -2.28 20.25 12.07
N GLN A 194 -1.09 20.23 12.67
CA GLN A 194 -0.03 19.30 12.31
C GLN A 194 -0.44 17.86 12.66
N ASP A 195 -0.39 16.97 11.67
CA ASP A 195 -0.48 15.52 11.88
C ASP A 195 0.95 15.06 12.09
N TYR A 196 1.36 14.84 13.34
CA TYR A 196 2.76 14.55 13.65
C TYR A 196 3.21 13.28 12.92
N CYS A 197 4.19 13.43 12.03
CA CYS A 197 4.76 12.33 11.28
C CYS A 197 6.28 12.46 11.26
N SER A 198 6.97 11.34 11.42
CA SER A 198 8.43 11.30 11.29
C SER A 198 8.92 9.93 10.85
N ARG A 199 10.22 9.84 10.55
CA ARG A 199 10.92 8.58 10.27
C ARG A 199 11.51 8.00 11.56
N HIS A 200 10.68 7.81 12.59
CA HIS A 200 11.16 7.30 13.87
C HIS A 200 11.21 5.77 13.87
N THR A 201 10.06 5.13 13.62
CA THR A 201 9.93 3.66 13.64
C THR A 201 9.51 3.16 12.28
N ALA A 202 10.34 2.32 11.65
CA ALA A 202 10.02 1.64 10.40
C ALA A 202 9.48 0.23 10.68
N GLN A 203 8.33 -0.11 10.09
CA GLN A 203 7.77 -1.46 10.14
C GLN A 203 7.13 -1.81 8.81
N TYR A 204 7.32 -3.04 8.35
CA TYR A 204 6.47 -3.59 7.31
C TYR A 204 5.02 -3.68 7.81
N LEU A 205 4.06 -3.61 6.90
CA LEU A 205 2.65 -3.79 7.23
C LEU A 205 2.43 -5.04 8.11
N ASP A 206 2.94 -6.20 7.68
CA ASP A 206 2.92 -7.43 8.47
C ASP A 206 4.26 -7.72 9.14
N THR A 207 4.36 -7.35 10.40
CA THR A 207 5.53 -7.63 11.25
C THR A 207 5.61 -9.10 11.70
N SER A 208 4.54 -9.87 11.51
CA SER A 208 4.44 -11.27 11.96
C SER A 208 4.64 -12.29 10.84
N SER A 209 4.73 -11.85 9.57
CA SER A 209 4.81 -12.71 8.38
C SER A 209 3.71 -13.78 8.31
N ARG A 210 2.51 -13.42 8.75
CA ARG A 210 1.29 -14.26 8.76
C ARG A 210 0.35 -13.99 7.60
N LEU A 211 0.71 -13.10 6.65
CA LEU A 211 -0.11 -12.83 5.46
C LEU A 211 -0.60 -14.11 4.80
N VAL A 212 0.22 -15.15 4.65
CA VAL A 212 -0.20 -16.44 4.04
C VAL A 212 -1.52 -17.02 4.57
N GLY A 213 -1.87 -16.80 5.84
CA GLY A 213 -3.11 -17.28 6.46
C GLY A 213 -4.22 -16.21 6.57
N ARG A 214 -4.07 -15.07 5.90
CA ARG A 214 -4.93 -13.89 6.01
C ARG A 214 -5.36 -13.35 4.64
N ASN A 215 -5.38 -14.22 3.63
CA ASN A 215 -5.99 -13.90 2.35
C ASN A 215 -7.50 -13.81 2.54
N VAL A 216 -8.07 -12.67 2.15
CA VAL A 216 -9.50 -12.40 2.21
C VAL A 216 -10.17 -12.55 0.84
N GLY A 217 -9.45 -13.06 -0.16
CA GLY A 217 -10.00 -13.51 -1.44
C GLY A 217 -10.68 -12.43 -2.28
N SER A 218 -11.55 -12.86 -3.19
CA SER A 218 -12.13 -12.05 -4.26
C SER A 218 -13.66 -11.90 -4.16
N THR A 219 -14.24 -11.13 -5.09
CA THR A 219 -15.70 -10.99 -5.21
C THR A 219 -16.40 -12.26 -5.71
N ALA A 220 -15.68 -13.20 -6.32
CA ALA A 220 -16.27 -14.43 -6.88
C ALA A 220 -16.60 -15.44 -5.77
N VAL A 221 -15.68 -15.62 -4.82
CA VAL A 221 -15.91 -16.29 -3.55
C VAL A 221 -15.38 -15.40 -2.44
N PRO A 222 -16.24 -14.60 -1.78
CA PRO A 222 -15.79 -13.71 -0.73
C PRO A 222 -15.30 -14.51 0.48
N LEU A 223 -13.97 -14.68 0.58
CA LEU A 223 -13.29 -14.89 1.86
C LEU A 223 -13.26 -13.57 2.67
N ILE A 224 -13.69 -12.47 2.05
CA ILE A 224 -13.79 -11.11 2.55
C ILE A 224 -14.68 -11.01 3.78
N ASN A 225 -15.72 -11.85 3.86
CA ASN A 225 -16.59 -11.87 5.02
C ASN A 225 -16.06 -12.74 6.13
N GLN A 226 -15.14 -13.69 5.86
CA GLN A 226 -14.60 -14.56 6.88
C GLN A 226 -13.23 -15.17 6.58
N VAL A 227 -12.31 -15.12 7.54
CA VAL A 227 -11.10 -15.97 7.52
C VAL A 227 -11.15 -16.99 8.65
N VAL A 228 -10.55 -18.16 8.46
CA VAL A 228 -10.42 -19.16 9.53
C VAL A 228 -9.00 -19.12 10.06
N LEU A 229 -8.81 -18.51 11.22
CA LEU A 229 -7.52 -18.44 11.91
C LEU A 229 -7.55 -19.34 13.13
N ASN A 230 -6.63 -20.31 13.20
CA ASN A 230 -6.54 -21.27 14.32
C ASN A 230 -7.87 -21.98 14.65
N GLY A 231 -8.66 -22.32 13.61
CA GLY A 231 -9.95 -22.99 13.76
C GLY A 231 -11.10 -22.10 14.23
N LYS A 232 -10.89 -20.78 14.35
CA LYS A 232 -11.93 -19.79 14.63
C LYS A 232 -12.26 -19.01 13.37
N THR A 233 -13.54 -18.79 13.13
CA THR A 233 -14.02 -17.94 12.04
C THR A 233 -14.03 -16.49 12.49
N GLU A 234 -13.24 -15.69 11.81
CA GLU A 234 -13.07 -14.26 11.97
C GLU A 234 -13.89 -13.54 10.88
N ARG A 235 -14.81 -12.61 11.20
CA ARG A 235 -15.60 -11.90 10.18
C ARG A 235 -15.18 -10.45 10.04
N LEU A 236 -14.85 -10.02 8.83
CA LEU A 236 -14.20 -8.73 8.59
C LEU A 236 -15.15 -7.68 7.96
N LEU A 237 -16.15 -8.10 7.16
CA LEU A 237 -16.86 -7.22 6.21
C LEU A 237 -18.38 -7.53 6.02
N ASP A 238 -19.07 -8.09 7.01
CA ASP A 238 -20.53 -8.18 6.97
C ASP A 238 -21.17 -6.77 7.16
N ASP A 239 -22.42 -6.55 6.71
CA ASP A 239 -23.27 -5.40 7.14
C ASP A 239 -23.67 -5.49 8.63
N VAL A 240 -23.07 -6.45 9.33
CA VAL A 240 -23.13 -6.63 10.77
C VAL A 240 -22.00 -5.79 11.36
N GLU A 241 -22.31 -5.03 12.39
CA GLU A 241 -21.37 -4.33 13.27
C GLU A 241 -20.06 -5.14 13.46
N PHE A 242 -18.90 -4.52 13.20
CA PHE A 242 -17.60 -5.17 13.41
C PHE A 242 -17.34 -5.24 14.92
N THR A 243 -17.72 -6.36 15.56
CA THR A 243 -17.68 -6.52 17.02
C THR A 243 -16.30 -6.87 17.60
N GLY A 244 -15.22 -6.58 16.87
CA GLY A 244 -13.84 -6.89 17.28
C GLY A 244 -13.54 -8.38 17.50
N TRP A 245 -12.35 -8.66 18.05
CA TRP A 245 -11.81 -10.01 18.27
C TRP A 245 -12.27 -10.68 19.57
N ASP A 246 -12.87 -9.91 20.48
CA ASP A 246 -13.55 -10.38 21.68
C ASP A 246 -14.71 -9.41 21.95
N ASN A 247 -15.90 -9.94 22.22
CA ASN A 247 -17.14 -9.19 22.47
C ASN A 247 -16.98 -8.26 23.70
N GLN A 248 -16.51 -7.04 23.51
CA GLN A 248 -16.29 -6.08 24.59
C GLN A 248 -17.58 -5.30 24.89
N TRP A 249 -18.28 -5.71 25.96
CA TRP A 249 -19.60 -5.19 26.36
C TRP A 249 -19.66 -3.68 26.71
N TYR A 250 -18.54 -2.97 26.75
CA TYR A 250 -18.44 -1.59 27.27
C TYR A 250 -17.97 -0.56 26.23
N ARG A 251 -17.73 -0.96 24.98
CA ARG A 251 -17.38 -0.05 23.87
C ARG A 251 -18.28 -0.34 22.66
N PRO A 252 -19.20 0.58 22.27
CA PRO A 252 -20.07 0.36 21.12
C PRO A 252 -19.24 0.40 19.83
N ASN A 253 -19.48 -0.55 18.94
CA ASN A 253 -18.58 -0.84 17.83
C ASN A 253 -18.90 0.02 16.58
N SER A 254 -17.95 0.08 15.63
CA SER A 254 -18.11 0.84 14.38
C SER A 254 -18.97 0.06 13.36
N GLN A 255 -19.89 0.76 12.70
CA GLN A 255 -20.72 0.19 11.63
C GLN A 255 -20.03 0.31 10.26
N GLY A 256 -19.64 -0.84 9.68
CA GLY A 256 -19.83 -1.19 8.26
C GLY A 256 -18.80 -0.76 7.20
N TYR A 257 -17.66 -1.46 7.10
CA TYR A 257 -16.66 -1.32 6.01
C TYR A 257 -17.12 -1.87 4.65
N ARG A 258 -18.12 -2.77 4.62
CA ARG A 258 -18.66 -3.40 3.39
C ARG A 258 -19.14 -2.38 2.36
N ARG A 259 -19.83 -1.33 2.81
CA ARG A 259 -20.34 -0.26 1.94
C ARG A 259 -19.20 0.44 1.17
N HIS A 260 -17.99 0.42 1.71
CA HIS A 260 -16.84 1.14 1.20
C HIS A 260 -15.96 0.34 0.23
N LEU A 261 -15.97 -1.00 0.31
CA LEU A 261 -15.18 -1.89 -0.55
C LEU A 261 -15.89 -2.25 -1.87
N ASN A 262 -17.23 -2.28 -1.88
CA ASN A 262 -18.03 -2.43 -3.10
C ASN A 262 -17.65 -1.39 -4.17
N ASP A 263 -17.26 -0.17 -3.78
CA ASP A 263 -16.83 0.89 -4.70
C ASP A 263 -15.55 0.54 -5.48
N PHE A 264 -14.74 -0.39 -4.97
CA PHE A 264 -13.49 -0.85 -5.56
C PHE A 264 -13.58 -2.28 -6.15
N GLY A 265 -14.80 -2.83 -6.14
CA GLY A 265 -15.11 -4.18 -6.60
C GLY A 265 -14.41 -5.27 -5.77
N PHE A 266 -14.22 -5.03 -4.47
CA PHE A 266 -13.87 -6.04 -3.47
C PHE A 266 -15.11 -6.33 -2.64
#